data_AF-A0A7Y2B315-F1
#
_entry.id   AF-A0A7Y2B315-F1
#
_cell.length_a   1.000
_cell.length_b   1.000
_cell.length_c   1.000
_cell.angle_alpha   90.00
_cell.angle_beta   90.00
_cell.angle_gamma   90.00
#
_symmetry.space_group_name_H-M   'P 1'
#
loop_
_entity.id
_entity.type
_entity.pdbx_description
1 polymer ?
#
loop_
_entity_poly.entity_id
_entity_poly.type
_entity_poly.pdbx_seq_one_letter_code
_entity_poly.pdbx_strand_id
1 'polypeptide(L)'
;MNDNGSVQLQPEYALGVGSDFTSNLLALNLRYNLGEVFEWADWNPYVTGGAGILFLSKEAGASGKNEGVLNFSYGVEKDFGTWNGFIEHQGVDLYNVHRLNVGFSLNR
;
A
#
# COMPACT_ATOMS: atom_id res chain seq x y z
N MET A 1 22.61 7.46 7.39
CA MET A 1 21.97 8.28 8.44
C MET A 1 20.68 7.56 8.75
N ASN A 2 20.53 7.03 9.97
CA ASN A 2 19.41 6.19 10.36
C ASN A 2 18.19 7.09 10.59
N ASP A 3 17.28 7.15 9.61
CA ASP A 3 16.02 7.87 9.71
C ASP A 3 15.00 7.04 10.52
N ASN A 4 15.30 6.83 11.80
CA ASN A 4 14.33 6.31 12.75
C ASN A 4 13.23 7.36 12.95
N GLY A 5 11.98 7.00 12.63
CA GLY A 5 10.81 7.83 12.91
C GLY A 5 10.46 8.89 11.85
N SER A 6 10.79 8.66 10.58
CA SER A 6 10.34 9.53 9.48
C SER A 6 8.90 9.23 9.08
N VAL A 7 8.09 10.30 8.95
CA VAL A 7 6.78 10.26 8.28
C VAL A 7 6.97 10.67 6.83
N GLN A 8 6.53 9.83 5.90
CA GLN A 8 6.63 10.07 4.47
C GLN A 8 5.24 10.03 3.83
N LEU A 9 5.00 10.90 2.85
CA LEU A 9 3.80 10.84 2.04
C LEU A 9 3.96 9.78 0.96
N GLN A 10 3.05 8.81 0.94
CA GLN A 10 3.04 7.70 -0.01
C GLN A 10 1.77 7.76 -0.87
N PRO A 11 1.86 8.31 -2.10
CA PRO A 11 0.78 8.17 -3.06
C PRO A 11 0.68 6.71 -3.51
N GLU A 12 -0.54 6.23 -3.67
CA GLU A 12 -0.82 4.86 -4.09
C GLU A 12 -1.84 4.84 -5.24
N TYR A 13 -1.53 4.06 -6.26
CA TYR A 13 -2.47 3.66 -7.30
C TYR A 13 -2.51 2.13 -7.36
N ALA A 14 -3.70 1.55 -7.26
CA ALA A 14 -3.88 0.11 -7.41
C ALA A 14 -4.97 -0.20 -8.44
N LEU A 15 -4.66 -1.10 -9.37
CA LEU A 15 -5.59 -1.66 -10.35
C LEU A 15 -5.90 -3.10 -9.95
N GLY A 16 -7.17 -3.41 -9.75
CA GLY A 16 -7.66 -4.77 -9.54
C GLY A 16 -8.47 -5.22 -10.75
N VAL A 17 -8.15 -6.38 -11.29
CA VAL A 17 -8.88 -7.00 -12.40
C VAL A 17 -9.47 -8.31 -11.89
N GLY A 18 -10.79 -8.39 -11.86
CA GLY A 18 -11.55 -9.58 -11.52
C GLY A 18 -12.38 -10.07 -12.71
N SER A 19 -12.94 -11.27 -12.60
CA SER A 19 -13.83 -11.85 -13.62
C SER A 19 -15.07 -10.99 -13.89
N ASP A 20 -15.56 -10.29 -12.87
CA ASP A 20 -16.85 -9.59 -12.92
C ASP A 20 -16.75 -8.08 -12.66
N PHE A 21 -15.57 -7.59 -12.26
CA PHE A 21 -15.35 -6.18 -11.96
C PHE A 21 -13.89 -5.77 -12.13
N THR A 22 -13.70 -4.49 -12.44
CA THR A 22 -12.41 -3.81 -12.36
C THR A 22 -12.48 -2.77 -11.24
N SER A 23 -11.42 -2.67 -10.45
CA SER A 23 -11.28 -1.68 -9.38
C SER A 23 -10.08 -0.77 -9.62
N ASN A 24 -10.25 0.54 -9.47
CA ASN A 24 -9.14 1.50 -9.42
C ASN A 24 -9.13 2.16 -8.04
N LEU A 25 -8.00 2.12 -7.34
CA LEU A 25 -7.77 2.84 -6.09
C LEU A 25 -6.80 3.98 -6.34
N LEU A 26 -7.17 5.17 -5.90
CA LEU A 26 -6.25 6.29 -5.72
C LEU A 26 -6.25 6.65 -4.23
N ALA A 27 -5.10 6.51 -3.57
CA ALA A 27 -4.98 6.80 -2.15
C ALA A 27 -3.74 7.66 -1.84
N LEU A 28 -3.85 8.41 -0.75
CA LEU A 28 -2.75 9.17 -0.18
C LEU A 28 -2.52 8.64 1.23
N ASN A 29 -1.41 7.96 1.45
CA ASN A 29 -1.07 7.35 2.72
C ASN A 29 0.06 8.12 3.40
N LEU A 30 0.01 8.19 4.73
CA LEU A 30 1.18 8.53 5.54
C LEU A 30 1.86 7.23 5.90
N ARG A 31 3.14 7.12 5.57
CA ARG A 31 4.01 6.02 5.96
C ARG A 31 4.87 6.44 7.15
N TYR A 32 4.92 5.61 8.18
CA TYR A 32 5.81 5.76 9.31
C TYR A 32 6.79 4.58 9.35
N ASN A 33 8.08 4.89 9.24
CA ASN A 33 9.13 3.88 9.38
C ASN A 33 9.42 3.64 10.86
N LEU A 34 9.28 2.39 11.30
CA LEU A 34 9.50 2.00 12.69
C LEU A 34 11.00 1.89 13.04
N GLY A 35 11.88 2.08 12.05
CA GLY A 35 13.32 1.92 12.17
C GLY A 35 13.76 0.47 11.99
N GLU A 36 15.08 0.24 11.99
CA GLU A 36 15.65 -1.10 11.92
C GLU A 36 15.30 -1.90 13.19
N VAL A 37 14.48 -2.94 13.04
CA VAL A 37 14.07 -3.80 14.17
C VAL A 37 14.96 -5.06 14.27
N PHE A 38 15.70 -5.38 13.20
CA PHE A 38 16.58 -6.54 13.13
C PHE A 38 17.98 -6.14 12.68
N GLU A 39 18.91 -5.96 13.63
CA GLU A 39 20.32 -5.59 13.38
C GLU A 39 21.05 -6.57 12.44
N TRP A 40 20.56 -7.79 12.27
CA TRP A 40 21.23 -8.84 11.49
C TRP A 40 20.83 -8.90 10.01
N ALA A 41 19.83 -8.13 9.56
CA ALA A 41 19.35 -8.26 8.19
C ALA A 41 18.69 -7.02 7.56
N ASP A 42 18.93 -5.81 8.09
CA ASP A 42 18.49 -4.53 7.50
C ASP A 42 17.01 -4.53 7.08
N TRP A 43 16.17 -5.13 7.93
CA TRP A 43 14.73 -5.14 7.73
C TRP A 43 14.12 -3.90 8.35
N ASN A 44 13.39 -3.16 7.53
CA ASN A 44 12.78 -1.88 7.86
C ASN A 44 11.26 -2.04 7.90
N PRO A 45 10.68 -2.38 9.06
CA PRO A 45 9.24 -2.41 9.22
C PRO A 45 8.64 -1.00 9.16
N TYR A 46 7.44 -0.93 8.61
CA TYR A 46 6.69 0.31 8.48
C TYR A 46 5.20 0.06 8.62
N VAL A 47 4.48 1.13 8.96
CA VAL A 47 3.02 1.17 8.92
C VAL A 47 2.58 2.30 8.02
N THR A 48 1.47 2.11 7.32
CA THR A 48 0.84 3.17 6.55
C THR A 48 -0.62 3.32 6.91
N GLY A 49 -1.11 4.56 6.82
CA GLY A 49 -2.50 4.88 7.03
C GLY A 49 -2.90 6.08 6.19
N GLY A 50 -4.05 5.98 5.53
CA GLY A 50 -4.48 7.00 4.60
C GLY A 50 -5.94 6.88 4.20
N ALA A 51 -6.31 7.76 3.27
CA ALA A 51 -7.61 7.78 2.65
C ALA A 51 -7.47 7.84 1.14
N GLY A 52 -8.47 7.28 0.46
CA GLY A 52 -8.50 7.23 -0.99
C GLY A 52 -9.91 7.18 -1.54
N ILE A 53 -9.99 7.11 -2.85
CA ILE A 53 -11.22 6.91 -3.59
C ILE A 53 -11.06 5.61 -4.37
N LEU A 54 -12.02 4.69 -4.18
CA LEU A 54 -12.12 3.49 -4.99
C LEU A 54 -13.21 3.68 -6.05
N PHE A 55 -12.85 3.35 -7.28
CA PHE A 55 -13.76 3.29 -8.41
C PHE A 55 -14.00 1.82 -8.75
N LEU A 56 -15.23 1.35 -8.56
CA LEU A 56 -15.64 0.04 -9.04
C LEU A 56 -16.43 0.15 -10.33
N SER A 57 -16.01 -0.59 -11.34
CA SER A 57 -16.74 -0.77 -12.59
C SER A 57 -17.12 -2.23 -12.75
N LYS A 58 -18.43 -2.50 -12.83
CA LYS A 58 -18.98 -3.76 -13.36
C LYS A 58 -19.16 -3.55 -14.87
N GLU A 59 -18.98 -4.58 -15.69
CA GLU A 59 -19.02 -4.47 -17.17
C GLU A 59 -20.21 -3.66 -17.74
N ALA A 60 -20.00 -3.15 -18.96
CA ALA A 60 -20.73 -2.10 -19.68
C ALA A 60 -22.24 -2.00 -19.38
N GLY A 61 -22.61 -1.01 -18.55
CA GLY A 61 -24.01 -0.58 -18.37
C GLY A 61 -24.44 -0.31 -16.92
N ALA A 62 -23.63 -0.70 -15.93
CA ALA A 62 -23.92 -0.42 -14.53
C ALA A 62 -23.18 0.84 -14.06
N SER A 63 -23.88 1.76 -13.41
CA SER A 63 -23.34 2.94 -12.75
C SER A 63 -22.24 2.53 -11.77
N GLY A 64 -20.99 2.87 -12.10
CA GLY A 64 -19.86 2.65 -11.21
C GLY A 64 -20.08 3.36 -9.88
N LYS A 65 -19.82 2.65 -8.77
CA LYS A 65 -19.87 3.25 -7.43
C LYS A 65 -18.47 3.77 -7.11
N ASN A 66 -18.43 5.05 -6.73
CA ASN A 66 -17.24 5.69 -6.20
C ASN A 66 -17.43 5.78 -4.70
N GLU A 67 -16.51 5.20 -3.94
CA GLU A 67 -16.61 5.16 -2.49
C GLU A 67 -15.29 5.63 -1.88
N GLY A 68 -15.39 6.48 -0.86
CA GLY A 68 -14.24 6.91 -0.08
C GLY A 68 -13.79 5.76 0.81
N VAL A 69 -12.51 5.44 0.79
CA VAL A 69 -11.96 4.30 1.52
C VAL A 69 -10.88 4.75 2.48
N LEU A 70 -10.82 4.12 3.65
CA LEU A 70 -9.64 4.13 4.48
C LEU A 70 -8.73 2.98 4.07
N ASN A 71 -7.43 3.26 4.07
CA ASN A 71 -6.40 2.35 3.65
C ASN A 71 -5.34 2.28 4.74
N PHE A 72 -5.17 1.10 5.31
CA PHE A 72 -4.17 0.84 6.33
C PHE A 72 -3.31 -0.33 5.91
N SER A 73 -2.00 -0.19 6.06
CA SER A 73 -1.08 -1.29 5.80
C SER A 73 -0.02 -1.39 6.88
N TYR A 74 0.54 -2.57 7.01
CA TYR A 74 1.80 -2.79 7.69
C TYR A 74 2.65 -3.70 6.84
N GLY A 75 3.95 -3.44 6.82
CA GLY A 75 4.85 -4.17 5.97
C GLY A 75 6.26 -4.13 6.49
N VAL A 76 7.12 -4.84 5.78
CA VAL A 76 8.54 -4.82 5.98
C VAL A 76 9.21 -4.71 4.62
N GLU A 77 10.21 -3.86 4.52
CA GLU A 77 11.08 -3.80 3.34
C GLU A 77 12.52 -4.13 3.70
N LYS A 78 13.26 -4.56 2.68
CA LYS A 78 14.69 -4.83 2.75
C LYS A 78 15.37 -4.10 1.62
N ASP A 79 16.45 -3.41 1.97
CA ASP A 79 17.28 -2.68 1.01
C ASP A 79 18.23 -3.61 0.26
N PHE A 80 18.25 -3.49 -1.06
CA PHE A 80 19.19 -4.15 -1.98
C PHE A 80 20.02 -3.13 -2.77
N GLY A 81 20.27 -1.96 -2.19
CA GLY A 81 21.06 -0.86 -2.73
C GLY A 81 20.23 0.09 -3.60
N THR A 82 19.83 -0.34 -4.80
CA THR A 82 19.04 0.49 -5.73
C THR A 82 17.54 0.23 -5.63
N TRP A 83 17.17 -0.94 -5.10
CA TRP A 83 15.79 -1.38 -5.00
C TRP A 83 15.51 -1.88 -3.60
N ASN A 84 14.30 -1.64 -3.10
CA ASN A 84 13.78 -2.26 -1.89
C ASN A 84 12.83 -3.39 -2.28
N GLY A 85 13.03 -4.58 -1.73
CA GLY A 85 12.01 -5.63 -1.77
C GLY A 85 11.09 -5.49 -0.57
N PHE A 86 9.78 -5.64 -0.75
CA PHE A 86 8.82 -5.49 0.35
C PHE A 86 7.73 -6.55 0.36
N ILE A 87 7.22 -6.81 1.57
CA ILE A 87 6.01 -7.59 1.82
C ILE A 87 5.10 -6.73 2.69
N GLU A 88 3.87 -6.53 2.26
CA GLU A 88 2.91 -5.66 2.93
C GLU A 88 1.54 -6.33 3.00
N HIS A 89 0.92 -6.27 4.18
CA HIS A 89 -0.49 -6.59 4.34
C HIS A 89 -1.29 -5.29 4.38
N GLN A 90 -2.30 -5.21 3.52
CA GLN A 90 -3.13 -4.03 3.34
C GLN A 90 -4.60 -4.37 3.61
N GLY A 91 -5.24 -3.57 4.45
CA GLY A 91 -6.68 -3.59 4.70
C GLY A 91 -7.36 -2.36 4.10
N VAL A 92 -8.38 -2.59 3.28
CA VAL A 92 -9.24 -1.53 2.74
C VAL A 92 -10.65 -1.70 3.33
N ASP A 93 -11.06 -0.73 4.15
CA ASP A 93 -12.25 -0.77 5.04
C ASP A 93 -13.56 -1.11 4.31
N LEU A 94 -13.63 -0.82 3.01
CA LEU A 94 -14.89 -0.85 2.27
C LEU A 94 -15.28 -2.23 1.69
N TYR A 95 -14.41 -3.24 1.76
CA TYR A 95 -14.70 -4.57 1.20
C TYR A 95 -14.37 -5.77 2.10
N ASN A 96 -13.89 -5.56 3.34
CA ASN A 96 -13.18 -6.62 4.08
C ASN A 96 -12.10 -7.30 3.22
N VAL A 97 -11.50 -6.53 2.29
CA VAL A 97 -10.49 -7.05 1.37
C VAL A 97 -9.14 -6.84 2.03
N HIS A 98 -8.53 -7.97 2.32
CA HIS A 98 -7.14 -8.08 2.74
C HIS A 98 -6.31 -8.39 1.50
N ARG A 99 -5.28 -7.59 1.26
CA ARG A 99 -4.31 -7.83 0.19
C ARG A 99 -2.96 -8.12 0.80
N LEU A 100 -2.26 -9.10 0.22
CA LEU A 100 -0.85 -9.31 0.44
C LEU A 100 -0.12 -8.78 -0.79
N ASN A 101 0.63 -7.71 -0.61
CA ASN A 101 1.45 -7.11 -1.65
C ASN A 101 2.89 -7.61 -1.46
N VAL A 102 3.46 -8.16 -2.52
CA VAL A 102 4.89 -8.51 -2.56
C VAL A 102 5.47 -7.84 -3.79
N GLY A 103 6.53 -7.07 -3.63
CA GLY A 103 7.05 -6.29 -4.74
C GLY A 103 8.42 -5.71 -4.51
N PHE A 104 8.82 -4.89 -5.48
CA PHE A 104 10.06 -4.13 -5.47
C PHE A 104 9.75 -2.66 -5.72
N SER A 105 10.43 -1.77 -5.02
CA SER A 105 10.40 -0.32 -5.26
C SER A 105 11.82 0.19 -5.51
N LEU A 106 11.95 1.34 -6.18
CA LEU A 106 13.23 2.00 -6.37
C LEU A 106 13.55 2.86 -5.13
N ASN A 107 14.80 2.81 -4.69
CA ASN A 107 15.31 3.71 -3.65
C ASN A 107 15.31 5.13 -4.23
N ARG A 108 14.51 6.02 -3.64
CA ARG A 108 14.47 7.45 -3.98
C ARG A 108 15.46 8.23 -3.13
#